data_AF-A0A2V2ASP6-F1
#
_entry.id   AF-A0A2V2ASP6-F1
#
_cell.length_a   1.000
_cell.length_b   1.000
_cell.length_c   1.000
_cell.angle_alpha   90.00
_cell.angle_beta   90.00
_cell.angle_gamma   90.00
#
_symmetry.space_group_name_H-M   'P 1'
#
loop_
_entity.id
_entity.type
_entity.pdbx_description
1 polymer ?
#
loop_
_entity_poly.entity_id
_entity_poly.type
_entity_poly.pdbx_seq_one_letter_code
_entity_poly.pdbx_strand_id
1 'polypeptide(L)'
;MYEPHTPEPSPPPPPHSTAGRAEHAVSWLTEGEEAERTLAQSLDDLPNERDDRLARMAALLQATARGLDPRAAAVWADVPEHLVHSWLAQDPAFAAAIEAATALARAHGAQLPGRRTPAAIRVAVLAVSRGADRNTAAQVAGLKPHEFRKLRKASPLLEVLVGAARARRSKSSPSSYLRRRAGDTAPSGGFRLIQRDNP
;
A
#
# COMPACT_ATOMS: atom_id res chain seq x y z
N MET A 1 -28.13 -24.97 36.43
CA MET A 1 -26.88 -24.22 36.20
C MET A 1 -27.03 -23.49 34.88
N TYR A 2 -27.00 -22.17 34.87
CA TYR A 2 -27.00 -21.35 33.66
C TYR A 2 -25.54 -20.95 33.38
N GLU A 3 -25.00 -21.34 32.23
CA GLU A 3 -23.73 -20.76 31.76
C GLU A 3 -24.00 -19.38 31.16
N PRO A 4 -23.26 -18.34 31.55
CA PRO A 4 -23.38 -17.03 30.92
C PRO A 4 -22.69 -17.09 29.56
N HIS A 5 -23.47 -16.95 28.49
CA HIS A 5 -22.95 -16.63 27.16
C HIS A 5 -22.24 -15.29 27.22
N THR A 6 -20.91 -15.30 27.19
CA THR A 6 -20.11 -14.12 26.91
C THR A 6 -20.40 -13.72 25.46
N PRO A 7 -20.94 -12.52 25.18
CA PRO A 7 -21.15 -12.09 23.82
C PRO A 7 -19.79 -11.93 23.15
N GLU A 8 -19.59 -12.59 22.00
CA GLU A 8 -18.42 -12.34 21.15
C GLU A 8 -18.32 -10.83 20.87
N PRO A 9 -17.10 -10.25 20.90
CA PRO A 9 -16.90 -8.87 20.51
C PRO A 9 -17.31 -8.73 19.04
N SER A 10 -18.47 -8.11 18.82
CA SER A 10 -18.93 -7.79 17.47
C SER A 10 -17.89 -6.91 16.78
N PRO A 11 -17.55 -7.18 15.51
CA PRO A 11 -16.65 -6.31 14.76
C PRO A 11 -17.20 -4.88 14.78
N PRO A 12 -16.33 -3.85 14.90
CA PRO A 12 -16.79 -2.48 15.01
C PRO A 12 -17.70 -2.13 13.82
N PRO A 13 -18.86 -1.48 14.05
CA PRO A 13 -19.75 -1.12 12.97
C PRO A 13 -19.02 -0.26 11.95
N PRO A 14 -19.26 -0.45 10.63
CA PRO A 14 -18.64 0.38 9.63
C PRO A 14 -19.01 1.84 9.92
N PRO A 15 -18.03 2.76 9.95
CA PRO A 15 -18.28 4.13 10.34
C PRO A 15 -19.35 4.75 9.43
N HIS A 16 -20.41 5.29 10.03
CA HIS A 16 -21.58 5.80 9.31
C HIS A 16 -21.30 7.04 8.44
N SER A 17 -20.09 7.63 8.52
CA SER A 17 -19.66 8.78 7.72
C SER A 17 -18.78 8.38 6.53
N THR A 18 -18.83 9.15 5.44
CA THR A 18 -17.94 8.98 4.28
C THR A 18 -16.46 9.06 4.65
N ALA A 19 -16.12 9.90 5.62
CA ALA A 19 -14.77 10.03 6.17
C ALA A 19 -14.30 8.74 6.85
N GLY A 20 -15.09 8.20 7.78
CA GLY A 20 -14.70 6.97 8.43
C GLY A 20 -14.66 5.79 7.46
N ARG A 21 -15.55 5.70 6.46
CA ARG A 21 -15.47 4.62 5.45
C ARG A 21 -14.19 4.70 4.64
N ALA A 22 -13.74 5.91 4.32
CA ALA A 22 -12.48 6.11 3.62
C ALA A 22 -11.26 5.78 4.48
N GLU A 23 -11.27 6.17 5.76
CA GLU A 23 -10.23 5.80 6.72
C GLU A 23 -10.16 4.29 6.89
N HIS A 24 -11.30 3.63 7.10
CA HIS A 24 -11.39 2.18 7.18
C HIS A 24 -10.90 1.50 5.89
N ALA A 25 -11.31 1.97 4.71
CA ALA A 25 -10.85 1.42 3.44
C ALA A 25 -9.33 1.56 3.28
N VAL A 26 -8.76 2.71 3.63
CA VAL A 26 -7.30 2.94 3.60
C VAL A 26 -6.59 2.06 4.62
N SER A 27 -7.15 1.90 5.83
CA SER A 27 -6.61 0.98 6.85
C SER A 27 -6.60 -0.44 6.33
N TRP A 28 -7.74 -0.95 5.86
CA TRP A 28 -7.88 -2.30 5.32
C TRP A 28 -6.92 -2.57 4.15
N LEU A 29 -6.72 -1.60 3.27
CA LEU A 29 -5.77 -1.72 2.15
C LEU A 29 -4.31 -1.88 2.58
N THR A 30 -3.98 -1.57 3.82
CA THR A 30 -2.61 -1.58 4.36
C THR A 30 -2.44 -2.54 5.54
N GLU A 31 -3.52 -2.93 6.21
CA GLU A 31 -3.56 -3.91 7.30
C GLU A 31 -3.61 -5.35 6.81
N GLY A 32 -3.86 -5.60 5.51
CA GLY A 32 -3.83 -6.95 4.95
C GLY A 32 -2.50 -7.68 5.22
N GLU A 33 -1.38 -6.96 5.23
CA GLU A 33 -0.06 -7.49 5.58
C GLU A 33 0.13 -7.76 7.07
N GLU A 34 -0.65 -7.09 7.93
CA GLU A 34 -0.62 -7.29 9.38
C GLU A 34 -1.46 -8.51 9.76
N ALA A 35 -2.62 -8.69 9.13
CA ALA A 35 -3.42 -9.90 9.25
C ALA A 35 -2.65 -11.16 8.80
N GLU A 36 -1.96 -11.10 7.65
CA GLU A 36 -1.14 -12.22 7.16
C GLU A 36 0.01 -12.53 8.14
N ARG A 37 0.66 -11.50 8.69
CA ARG A 37 1.70 -11.67 9.73
C ARG A 37 1.16 -12.30 11.01
N THR A 38 -0.04 -11.92 11.46
CA THR A 38 -0.69 -12.52 12.62
C THR A 38 -1.02 -14.00 12.37
N LEU A 39 -1.50 -14.34 11.16
CA LEU A 39 -1.76 -15.73 10.77
C LEU A 39 -0.46 -16.54 10.71
N ALA A 40 0.61 -16.00 10.12
CA ALA A 40 1.92 -16.66 10.08
C ALA A 40 2.48 -16.90 11.50
N GLN A 41 2.36 -15.91 12.39
CA GLN A 41 2.77 -16.04 13.80
C GLN A 41 1.99 -17.12 14.56
N SER A 42 0.74 -17.39 14.19
CA SER A 42 -0.07 -18.45 14.81
C SER A 42 0.42 -19.87 14.50
N LEU A 43 1.24 -20.02 13.46
CA LEU A 43 1.83 -21.30 13.06
C LEU A 43 3.21 -21.55 13.72
N ASP A 44 3.69 -20.63 14.58
CA ASP A 44 5.01 -20.69 15.25
C ASP A 44 6.21 -20.82 14.29
N ASP A 45 5.98 -20.61 12.99
CA ASP A 45 6.99 -20.68 11.94
C ASP A 45 7.67 -19.32 11.76
N LEU A 46 9.00 -19.35 11.56
CA LEU A 46 9.75 -18.18 11.11
C LEU A 46 9.24 -17.72 9.73
N PRO A 47 9.27 -16.41 9.43
CA PRO A 47 8.86 -15.90 8.12
C PRO A 47 9.60 -16.64 7.01
N ASN A 48 8.85 -17.36 6.17
CA ASN A 48 9.38 -18.10 5.04
C ASN A 48 9.44 -17.18 3.82
N GLU A 49 10.66 -16.77 3.45
CA GLU A 49 10.90 -15.90 2.28
C GLU A 49 10.28 -16.43 0.99
N ARG A 50 10.17 -17.76 0.87
CA ARG A 50 9.52 -18.41 -0.27
C ARG A 50 8.03 -18.09 -0.33
N ASP A 51 7.34 -18.15 0.79
CA ASP A 51 5.89 -17.95 0.86
C ASP A 51 5.56 -16.46 0.66
N ASP A 52 6.35 -15.57 1.27
CA ASP A 52 6.26 -14.13 1.02
C ASP A 52 6.44 -13.79 -0.46
N ARG A 53 7.45 -14.40 -1.11
CA ARG A 53 7.67 -14.23 -2.55
C ARG A 53 6.48 -14.73 -3.37
N LEU A 54 5.95 -15.92 -3.07
CA LEU A 54 4.81 -16.48 -3.79
C LEU A 54 3.55 -15.63 -3.61
N ALA A 55 3.28 -15.13 -2.40
CA ALA A 55 2.17 -14.22 -2.13
C ALA A 55 2.28 -12.93 -2.96
N ARG A 56 3.47 -12.34 -3.03
CA ARG A 56 3.74 -11.15 -3.86
C ARG A 56 3.62 -11.43 -5.36
N MET A 57 4.06 -12.60 -5.82
CA MET A 57 3.87 -13.05 -7.21
C MET A 57 2.39 -13.24 -7.55
N ALA A 58 1.60 -13.82 -6.65
CA ALA A 58 0.15 -13.93 -6.81
C ALA A 58 -0.54 -12.56 -6.85
N ALA A 59 -0.11 -11.61 -6.01
CA ALA A 59 -0.61 -10.24 -6.04
C ALA A 59 -0.28 -9.53 -7.36
N LEU A 60 0.92 -9.74 -7.92
CA LEU A 60 1.30 -9.24 -9.25
C LEU A 60 0.42 -9.81 -10.37
N LEU A 61 0.12 -11.12 -10.33
CA LEU A 61 -0.78 -11.76 -11.30
C LEU A 61 -2.19 -11.19 -11.21
N GLN A 62 -2.71 -11.03 -10.00
CA GLN A 62 -4.02 -10.43 -9.77
C GLN A 62 -4.07 -8.99 -10.29
N ALA A 63 -3.06 -8.18 -10.00
CA ALA A 63 -2.96 -6.80 -10.48
C ALA A 63 -2.94 -6.73 -12.00
N THR A 64 -2.11 -7.57 -12.62
CA THR A 64 -1.97 -7.66 -14.09
C THR A 64 -3.28 -8.10 -14.74
N ALA A 65 -3.97 -9.10 -14.18
CA ALA A 65 -5.27 -9.55 -14.66
C ALA A 65 -6.36 -8.46 -14.56
N ARG A 66 -6.20 -7.49 -13.64
CA ARG A 66 -7.06 -6.30 -13.53
C ARG A 66 -6.70 -5.19 -14.52
N GLY A 67 -5.73 -5.43 -15.40
CA GLY A 67 -5.30 -4.50 -16.45
C GLY A 67 -4.31 -3.44 -15.97
N LEU A 68 -3.69 -3.63 -14.81
CA LEU A 68 -2.63 -2.74 -14.33
C LEU A 68 -1.35 -2.97 -15.13
N ASP A 69 -0.61 -1.90 -15.39
CA ASP A 69 0.73 -1.99 -15.99
C ASP A 69 1.75 -2.54 -14.97
N PRO A 70 2.96 -2.95 -15.40
CA PRO A 70 3.94 -3.55 -14.50
C PRO A 70 4.30 -2.67 -13.29
N ARG A 71 4.36 -1.35 -13.48
CA ARG A 71 4.70 -0.40 -12.43
C ARG A 71 3.58 -0.25 -11.40
N ALA A 72 2.33 -0.19 -11.86
CA ALA A 72 1.14 -0.19 -11.02
C ALA A 72 0.97 -1.51 -10.28
N ALA A 73 1.25 -2.64 -10.95
CA ALA A 73 1.23 -3.97 -10.36
C ALA A 73 2.28 -4.13 -9.27
N ALA A 74 3.49 -3.60 -9.46
CA ALA A 74 4.53 -3.58 -8.44
C ALA A 74 4.08 -2.84 -7.17
N VAL A 75 3.42 -1.68 -7.32
CA VAL A 75 2.84 -0.96 -6.17
C VAL A 75 1.70 -1.75 -5.53
N TRP A 76 0.83 -2.38 -6.32
CA TRP A 76 -0.24 -3.22 -5.80
C TRP A 76 0.28 -4.37 -4.93
N ALA A 77 1.35 -5.02 -5.37
CA ALA A 77 1.96 -6.17 -4.71
C ALA A 77 2.97 -5.81 -3.60
N ASP A 78 3.21 -4.52 -3.39
CA ASP A 78 4.30 -4.04 -2.51
C ASP A 78 5.67 -4.64 -2.84
N VAL A 79 6.00 -4.63 -4.12
CA VAL A 79 7.28 -5.13 -4.64
C VAL A 79 8.02 -3.97 -5.33
N PRO A 80 9.33 -3.80 -5.09
CA PRO A 80 10.12 -2.88 -5.90
C PRO A 80 10.15 -3.30 -7.36
N GLU A 81 9.98 -2.37 -8.30
CA GLU A 81 9.89 -2.66 -9.75
C GLU A 81 11.09 -3.46 -10.29
N HIS A 82 12.31 -3.16 -9.81
CA HIS A 82 13.51 -3.91 -10.19
C HIS A 82 13.46 -5.39 -9.76
N LEU A 83 12.80 -5.69 -8.65
CA LEU A 83 12.65 -7.06 -8.16
C LEU A 83 11.62 -7.83 -9.01
N VAL A 84 10.57 -7.16 -9.50
CA VAL A 84 9.64 -7.74 -10.48
C VAL A 84 10.38 -8.13 -11.76
N HIS A 85 11.22 -7.23 -12.28
CA HIS A 85 12.04 -7.53 -13.47
C HIS A 85 12.99 -8.71 -13.23
N SER A 86 13.62 -8.76 -12.06
CA SER A 86 14.48 -9.87 -11.67
C SER A 86 13.72 -11.20 -11.64
N TRP A 87 12.52 -11.24 -11.03
CA TRP A 87 11.69 -12.44 -10.98
C TRP A 87 11.24 -12.90 -12.36
N LEU A 88 10.79 -11.98 -13.22
CA LEU A 88 10.40 -12.30 -14.59
C LEU A 88 11.57 -12.87 -15.42
N ALA A 89 12.79 -12.39 -15.18
CA ALA A 89 13.97 -12.89 -15.87
C ALA A 89 14.42 -14.27 -15.39
N GLN A 90 14.22 -14.58 -14.10
CA GLN A 90 14.71 -15.81 -13.48
C GLN A 90 13.68 -16.95 -13.48
N ASP A 91 12.39 -16.64 -13.55
CA ASP A 91 11.29 -17.60 -13.46
C ASP A 91 10.42 -17.56 -14.74
N PRO A 92 10.67 -18.47 -15.70
CA PRO A 92 9.93 -18.48 -16.96
C PRO A 92 8.46 -18.89 -16.78
N ALA A 93 8.13 -19.68 -15.75
CA ALA A 93 6.76 -20.06 -15.48
C ALA A 93 5.95 -18.86 -14.98
N PHE A 94 6.55 -18.04 -14.11
CA PHE A 94 5.96 -16.79 -13.68
C PHE A 94 5.80 -15.79 -14.82
N ALA A 95 6.80 -15.66 -15.69
CA ALA A 95 6.71 -14.80 -16.87
C ALA A 95 5.54 -15.20 -17.78
N ALA A 96 5.39 -16.49 -18.09
CA ALA A 96 4.26 -17.00 -18.87
C ALA A 96 2.91 -16.74 -18.20
N ALA A 97 2.82 -16.86 -16.87
CA ALA A 97 1.60 -16.55 -16.13
C ALA A 97 1.23 -15.06 -16.20
N ILE A 98 2.21 -14.15 -16.15
CA ILE A 98 2.00 -12.70 -16.31
C ILE A 98 1.54 -12.36 -17.73
N GLU A 99 2.09 -13.02 -18.75
CA GLU A 99 1.62 -12.88 -20.14
C GLU A 99 0.17 -13.35 -20.30
N ALA A 100 -0.19 -14.50 -19.72
CA ALA A 100 -1.56 -15.01 -19.73
C ALA A 100 -2.53 -14.06 -19.00
N ALA A 101 -2.14 -13.55 -17.82
CA ALA A 101 -2.92 -12.55 -17.09
C ALA A 101 -3.10 -11.25 -17.90
N THR A 102 -2.06 -10.85 -18.63
CA THR A 102 -2.12 -9.69 -19.54
C THR A 102 -3.09 -9.95 -20.70
N ALA A 103 -3.03 -11.13 -21.32
CA ALA A 103 -3.96 -11.53 -22.38
C ALA A 103 -5.41 -11.54 -21.89
N LEU A 104 -5.65 -12.06 -20.68
CA LEU A 104 -6.95 -12.02 -20.02
C LEU A 104 -7.45 -10.57 -19.84
N ALA A 105 -6.60 -9.69 -19.31
CA ALA A 105 -6.94 -8.29 -19.14
C ALA A 105 -7.30 -7.60 -20.47
N ARG A 106 -6.57 -7.90 -21.56
CA ARG A 106 -6.85 -7.38 -22.90
C ARG A 106 -8.18 -7.91 -23.45
N ALA A 107 -8.41 -9.21 -23.35
CA ALA A 107 -9.63 -9.86 -23.84
C ALA A 107 -10.89 -9.27 -23.19
N HIS A 108 -10.80 -8.87 -21.93
CA HIS A 108 -11.90 -8.23 -21.19
C HIS A 108 -11.83 -6.70 -21.16
N GLY A 109 -10.97 -6.08 -21.98
CA GLY A 109 -10.86 -4.62 -22.13
C GLY A 109 -10.36 -3.87 -20.88
N ALA A 110 -9.77 -4.55 -19.91
CA ALA A 110 -9.27 -3.95 -18.68
C ALA A 110 -8.02 -3.09 -18.91
N GLN A 111 -7.25 -3.36 -19.96
CA GLN A 111 -5.95 -2.71 -20.25
C GLN A 111 -6.07 -1.46 -21.16
N LEU A 112 -7.21 -0.75 -21.09
CA LEU A 112 -7.41 0.48 -21.87
C LEU A 112 -6.70 1.66 -21.16
N PRO A 113 -5.72 2.32 -21.80
CA PRO A 113 -5.00 3.44 -21.19
C PRO A 113 -5.95 4.58 -20.81
N GLY A 114 -5.79 5.11 -19.60
CA GLY A 114 -6.66 6.17 -19.05
C GLY A 114 -8.03 5.69 -18.56
N ARG A 115 -8.31 4.38 -18.57
CA ARG A 115 -9.57 3.85 -18.01
C ARG A 115 -9.56 3.99 -16.49
N ARG A 116 -10.62 4.63 -15.98
CA ARG A 116 -10.85 4.84 -14.55
C ARG A 116 -11.36 3.54 -13.93
N THR A 117 -10.45 2.64 -13.57
CA THR A 117 -10.80 1.39 -12.91
C THR A 117 -10.69 1.55 -11.38
N PRO A 118 -11.47 0.80 -10.59
CA PRO A 118 -11.26 0.72 -9.14
C PRO A 118 -9.85 0.29 -8.77
N ALA A 119 -9.21 -0.55 -9.61
CA ALA A 119 -7.84 -1.00 -9.41
C ALA A 119 -6.84 0.17 -9.52
N ALA A 120 -6.98 1.02 -10.54
CA ALA A 120 -6.15 2.23 -10.69
C ALA A 120 -6.34 3.20 -9.50
N ILE A 121 -7.59 3.37 -9.02
CA ILE A 121 -7.86 4.19 -7.84
C ILE A 121 -7.17 3.62 -6.59
N ARG A 122 -7.25 2.29 -6.38
CA ARG A 122 -6.53 1.62 -5.29
C ARG A 122 -5.02 1.86 -5.36
N VAL A 123 -4.40 1.71 -6.53
CA VAL A 123 -2.97 1.97 -6.73
C VAL A 123 -2.62 3.43 -6.40
N ALA A 124 -3.41 4.40 -6.87
CA ALA A 124 -3.18 5.81 -6.57
C ALA A 124 -3.28 6.09 -5.05
N VAL A 125 -4.26 5.50 -4.36
CA VAL A 125 -4.44 5.63 -2.92
C VAL A 125 -3.26 5.01 -2.16
N LEU A 126 -2.81 3.81 -2.55
CA LEU A 126 -1.64 3.15 -1.97
C LEU A 126 -0.35 3.95 -2.18
N ALA A 127 -0.13 4.49 -3.39
CA ALA A 127 1.03 5.33 -3.67
C ALA A 127 1.04 6.58 -2.77
N VAL A 128 -0.12 7.23 -2.59
CA VAL A 128 -0.24 8.39 -1.68
C VAL A 128 0.01 8.00 -0.22
N SER A 129 -0.53 6.87 0.25
CA SER A 129 -0.32 6.43 1.63
C SER A 129 1.15 6.10 1.92
N ARG A 130 1.88 5.64 0.90
CA ARG A 130 3.35 5.40 0.94
C ARG A 130 4.19 6.66 0.72
N GLY A 131 3.55 7.82 0.54
CA GLY A 131 4.21 9.13 0.52
C GLY A 131 4.47 9.74 -0.85
N ALA A 132 4.03 9.09 -1.94
CA ALA A 132 4.07 9.71 -3.26
C ALA A 132 3.19 10.98 -3.30
N ASP A 133 3.64 11.99 -4.05
CA ASP A 133 2.77 13.11 -4.36
C ASP A 133 1.63 12.68 -5.30
N ARG A 134 0.61 13.54 -5.42
CA ARG A 134 -0.60 13.24 -6.18
C ARG A 134 -0.37 13.07 -7.69
N ASN A 135 0.64 13.73 -8.26
CA ASN A 135 0.94 13.59 -9.69
C ASN A 135 1.67 12.27 -9.93
N THR A 136 2.65 11.95 -9.09
CA THR A 136 3.36 10.66 -9.14
C THR A 136 2.39 9.50 -8.93
N ALA A 137 1.50 9.59 -7.94
CA ALA A 137 0.48 8.57 -7.69
C ALA A 137 -0.48 8.38 -8.87
N ALA A 138 -0.86 9.47 -9.57
CA ALA A 138 -1.67 9.38 -10.77
C ALA A 138 -0.93 8.67 -11.90
N GLN A 139 0.34 9.04 -12.14
CA GLN A 139 1.17 8.42 -13.18
C GLN A 139 1.38 6.93 -12.92
N VAL A 140 1.69 6.55 -11.68
CA VAL A 140 1.84 5.14 -11.28
C VAL A 140 0.53 4.36 -11.47
N ALA A 141 -0.63 5.00 -11.31
CA ALA A 141 -1.92 4.37 -11.56
C ALA A 141 -2.33 4.34 -13.05
N GLY A 142 -1.44 4.75 -13.97
CA GLY A 142 -1.75 4.83 -15.41
C GLY A 142 -2.71 5.98 -15.79
N LEU A 143 -2.86 6.98 -14.92
CA LEU A 143 -3.75 8.14 -15.12
C LEU A 143 -2.96 9.41 -15.43
N LYS A 144 -3.50 10.28 -16.29
CA LYS A 144 -2.92 11.61 -16.46
C LYS A 144 -3.17 12.46 -15.21
N PRO A 145 -2.19 13.25 -14.72
CA PRO A 145 -2.37 14.05 -13.49
C PRO A 145 -3.58 15.00 -13.52
N HIS A 146 -3.89 15.57 -14.69
CA HIS A 146 -5.06 16.45 -14.84
C HIS A 146 -6.39 15.67 -14.80
N GLU A 147 -6.44 14.45 -15.32
CA GLU A 147 -7.62 13.58 -15.26
C GLU A 147 -7.89 13.14 -13.83
N PHE A 148 -6.83 12.75 -13.10
CA PHE A 148 -6.94 12.41 -11.68
C PHE A 148 -7.42 13.60 -10.85
N ARG A 149 -6.93 14.81 -11.15
CA ARG A 149 -7.45 16.04 -10.53
C ARG A 149 -8.92 16.27 -10.84
N LYS A 150 -9.35 16.09 -12.09
CA LYS A 150 -10.76 16.22 -12.50
C LYS A 150 -11.64 15.18 -11.78
N LEU A 151 -11.18 13.93 -11.70
CA LEU A 151 -11.84 12.83 -11.00
C LEU A 151 -12.08 13.16 -9.53
N ARG A 152 -11.05 13.69 -8.85
CA ARG A 152 -11.12 14.11 -7.45
C ARG A 152 -12.10 15.25 -7.21
N LYS A 153 -12.09 16.27 -8.08
CA LYS A 153 -13.06 17.37 -8.02
C LYS A 153 -14.49 16.90 -8.25
N ALA A 154 -14.69 15.88 -9.09
CA ALA A 154 -16.00 15.34 -9.41
C ALA A 154 -16.53 14.35 -8.35
N SER A 155 -15.66 13.78 -7.50
CA SER A 155 -16.03 12.77 -6.50
C SER A 155 -15.55 13.17 -5.11
N PRO A 156 -16.45 13.67 -4.24
CA PRO A 156 -16.13 13.97 -2.84
C PRO A 156 -15.55 12.76 -2.09
N LEU A 157 -16.03 11.55 -2.39
CA LEU A 157 -15.53 10.32 -1.78
C LEU A 157 -14.05 10.08 -2.12
N LEU A 158 -13.64 10.32 -3.37
CA LEU A 158 -12.24 10.15 -3.76
C LEU A 158 -11.34 11.19 -3.10
N GLU A 159 -11.83 12.43 -2.93
CA GLU A 159 -11.08 13.46 -2.21
C GLU A 159 -10.82 13.05 -0.76
N VAL A 160 -11.84 12.49 -0.11
CA VAL A 160 -11.76 12.00 1.27
C VAL A 160 -10.85 10.78 1.38
N LEU A 161 -10.88 9.84 0.41
CA LEU A 161 -9.94 8.70 0.33
C LEU A 161 -8.48 9.15 0.22
N VAL A 162 -8.18 10.10 -0.68
CA VAL A 162 -6.82 10.64 -0.83
C VAL A 162 -6.39 11.42 0.41
N GLY A 163 -7.33 12.09 1.09
CA GLY A 163 -7.11 12.73 2.39
C GLY A 163 -6.70 11.73 3.46
N ALA A 164 -7.47 10.65 3.63
CA ALA A 164 -7.19 9.58 4.58
C ALA A 164 -5.84 8.88 4.31
N ALA A 165 -5.54 8.59 3.04
CA ALA A 165 -4.25 8.04 2.64
C ALA A 165 -3.07 8.93 3.07
N ARG A 166 -3.20 10.25 2.85
CA ARG A 166 -2.18 11.22 3.27
C ARG A 166 -2.06 11.32 4.80
N ALA A 167 -3.17 11.25 5.53
CA ALA A 167 -3.17 11.31 6.99
C ALA A 167 -2.43 10.10 7.62
N ARG A 168 -2.45 8.94 6.95
CA ARG A 168 -1.65 7.77 7.39
C ARG A 168 -0.15 8.04 7.34
N ARG A 169 0.34 8.73 6.30
CA ARG A 169 1.75 9.16 6.21
C ARG A 169 2.16 9.96 7.45
N SER A 170 1.32 10.89 7.91
CA SER A 170 1.62 11.70 9.09
C SER A 170 1.62 10.92 10.41
N LYS A 171 0.94 9.76 10.47
CA LYS A 171 0.95 8.88 11.66
C LYS A 171 2.14 7.92 11.68
N SER A 172 2.62 7.48 10.52
CA SER A 172 3.77 6.58 10.40
C SER A 172 5.13 7.27 10.54
N SER A 173 5.20 8.60 10.35
CA SER A 173 6.37 9.36 10.76
C SER A 173 6.32 9.53 12.27
N PRO A 174 7.29 9.04 13.06
CA PRO A 174 7.41 9.47 14.44
C PRO A 174 7.52 10.99 14.40
N SER A 175 6.61 11.66 15.10
CA SER A 175 6.61 13.11 15.27
C SER A 175 7.83 13.53 16.09
N SER A 176 9.02 13.49 15.49
CA SER A 176 10.25 14.08 16.04
C SER A 176 10.28 15.61 15.85
N TYR A 177 9.20 16.20 15.34
CA TYR A 177 9.03 17.63 15.20
C TYR A 177 7.74 18.09 15.88
N LEU A 178 7.62 17.83 17.18
CA LEU A 178 7.00 18.84 18.02
C LEU A 178 7.80 20.12 17.77
N ARG A 179 7.15 21.08 17.10
CA ARG A 179 7.62 22.45 16.92
C ARG A 179 8.29 22.92 18.21
N ARG A 180 9.63 23.05 18.21
CA ARG A 180 10.31 23.89 19.18
C ARG A 180 9.69 25.28 19.04
N ARG A 181 8.92 25.70 20.03
CA ARG A 181 8.63 27.13 20.22
C ARG A 181 9.99 27.82 20.33
N ALA A 182 10.16 28.91 19.59
CA ALA A 182 11.30 29.79 19.77
C ALA A 182 11.35 30.21 21.25
N GLY A 183 12.35 29.72 21.98
CA GLY A 183 12.51 29.96 23.42
C GLY A 183 13.17 28.84 24.22
N ASP A 184 13.22 27.60 23.72
CA ASP A 184 13.82 26.50 24.49
C ASP A 184 15.33 26.40 24.30
N THR A 185 16.07 26.70 25.37
CA THR A 185 17.53 26.57 25.49
C THR A 185 17.93 25.10 25.32
N ALA A 186 18.89 24.82 24.44
CA ALA A 186 19.38 23.47 24.16
C ALA A 186 20.07 22.86 25.40
N PRO A 187 19.84 21.57 25.74
CA PRO A 187 20.70 20.88 26.69
C PRO A 187 22.06 20.60 26.05
N SER A 188 23.11 21.06 26.71
CA SER A 188 24.50 20.72 26.39
C SER A 188 24.70 19.21 26.56
N GLY A 189 25.11 18.54 25.49
CA GLY A 189 25.31 17.09 25.48
C GLY A 189 26.02 16.66 24.22
N GLY A 190 27.24 17.17 24.02
CA GLY A 190 28.09 16.81 22.90
C GLY A 190 28.60 15.37 23.06
N PHE A 191 28.21 14.49 22.15
CA PHE A 191 28.87 13.20 21.99
C PHE A 191 30.16 13.41 21.19
N ARG A 192 31.29 13.05 21.79
CA ARG A 192 32.62 13.09 21.15
C ARG A 192 32.95 11.68 20.64
N LEU A 193 33.08 11.54 19.33
CA LEU A 193 33.57 10.30 18.72
C LEU A 193 35.04 10.12 19.09
N ILE A 194 35.37 9.00 19.75
CA ILE A 194 36.75 8.59 20.02
C ILE A 194 37.16 7.66 18.87
N GLN A 195 38.08 8.13 18.03
CA GLN A 195 38.78 7.33 17.05
C GLN A 195 39.76 6.41 17.81
N ARG A 196 39.57 5.09 17.71
CA ARG A 196 40.55 4.11 18.17
C ARG A 196 41.52 3.86 17.03
N ASP A 197 42.73 4.42 17.15
CA ASP A 197 43.84 3.96 16.32
C ASP A 197 44.41 2.67 16.98
N ASN A 198 44.43 1.57 16.22
CA ASN A 198 45.26 0.38 16.48
C ASN A 198 46.64 0.65 15.85
N PRO A 199 47.78 0.28 16.48
CA PRO A 199 48.08 -1.09 16.92
C PRO A 199 48.56 -1.24 18.38
#